data_AF-A0A669E917-F1
#
_entry.id   AF-A0A669E917-F1
#
_cell.length_a   1.000
_cell.length_b   1.000
_cell.length_c   1.000
_cell.angle_alpha   90.00
_cell.angle_beta   90.00
_cell.angle_gamma   90.00
#
_symmetry.space_group_name_H-M   'P 1'
#
loop_
_entity.id
_entity.type
_entity.pdbx_description
1 polymer ?
#
loop_
_entity_poly.entity_id
_entity_poly.type
_entity_poly.pdbx_seq_one_letter_code
_entity_poly.pdbx_strand_id
1 'polypeptide(L)'
;MKLYQALRHVDKFRTVFDFGGREVAHWFPGHMAKGLKQMRANLKSVDCIIEIHDARISFLLYHDTLSAKPHLLILNKMDLADLSNKQRILKKLEKEGMTHVLFTDCLKQRDDNIKKLVPMVMDIIASKPRFNREENTNYCLMVIGVPNVGKSSLINSLRRTNLKKGRASRVGGEPGITKAVLTKIQVCERPIMYLLDTPGVLPPKIESVETGMKLALCGTILDHLVGEDIIADYLLYSLNRLGKFSYVEKYDLQEPSDDIQHVLKRIAVKLGKTQRVKAITGVGNVTITIPNYTAAAYDFIRAFRKGELGQVIDNKLFNYYVHPCSI
;
A
#
# COMPACT_ATOMS: atom_id res chain seq x y z
N MET A 1 18.80 17.29 -24.20
CA MET A 1 19.65 16.46 -25.09
C MET A 1 20.02 15.09 -24.52
N LYS A 2 20.31 14.93 -23.21
CA LYS A 2 20.64 13.61 -22.61
C LYS A 2 19.49 12.58 -22.61
N LEU A 3 18.24 13.00 -22.43
CA LEU A 3 17.09 12.08 -22.40
C LEU A 3 16.77 11.42 -23.77
N TYR A 4 17.03 12.12 -24.88
CA TYR A 4 16.68 11.64 -26.23
C TYR A 4 17.63 10.54 -26.74
N GLN A 5 18.88 10.50 -26.28
CA GLN A 5 19.81 9.41 -26.62
C GLN A 5 19.57 8.16 -25.76
N ALA A 6 19.08 8.33 -24.53
CA ALA A 6 18.78 7.26 -23.58
C ALA A 6 17.56 6.40 -23.95
N LEU A 7 16.75 6.82 -24.93
CA LEU A 7 15.55 6.11 -25.37
C LEU A 7 15.81 5.04 -26.45
N ARG A 8 17.05 4.95 -26.99
CA ARG A 8 17.39 4.03 -28.10
C ARG A 8 17.31 2.54 -27.77
N HIS A 9 17.19 2.18 -26.49
CA HIS A 9 17.18 0.79 -26.02
C HIS A 9 15.94 0.41 -25.21
N VAL A 10 14.96 1.31 -25.06
CA VAL A 10 13.71 1.04 -24.33
C VAL A 10 12.89 -0.05 -25.03
N ASP A 11 12.99 -0.18 -26.35
CA ASP A 11 12.32 -1.23 -27.13
C ASP A 11 12.81 -2.65 -26.80
N LYS A 12 13.93 -2.78 -26.07
CA LYS A 12 14.50 -4.07 -25.64
C LYS A 12 14.07 -4.48 -24.22
N PHE A 13 13.31 -3.65 -23.51
CA PHE A 13 12.87 -3.99 -22.16
C PHE A 13 11.85 -5.11 -22.18
N ARG A 14 11.92 -5.98 -21.17
CA ARG A 14 11.00 -7.10 -21.04
C ARG A 14 9.56 -6.58 -20.94
N THR A 15 8.67 -7.28 -21.63
CA THR A 15 7.23 -6.96 -21.69
C THR A 15 6.41 -7.80 -20.72
N VAL A 16 7.02 -8.80 -20.10
CA VAL A 16 6.44 -9.69 -19.10
C VAL A 16 7.45 -9.87 -17.97
N PHE A 17 6.95 -9.94 -16.75
CA PHE A 17 7.77 -10.29 -15.59
C PHE A 17 7.64 -11.79 -15.32
N ASP A 18 8.76 -12.48 -15.20
CA ASP A 18 8.78 -13.88 -14.83
C ASP A 18 8.62 -14.03 -13.31
N PHE A 19 7.48 -14.58 -12.90
CA PHE A 19 7.20 -14.84 -11.49
C PHE A 19 7.78 -16.19 -11.00
N GLY A 20 8.45 -16.98 -11.84
CA GLY A 20 9.22 -18.15 -11.41
C GLY A 20 8.45 -19.21 -10.63
N GLY A 21 7.19 -19.50 -11.03
CA GLY A 21 6.36 -20.53 -10.39
C GLY A 21 5.98 -20.25 -8.92
N ARG A 22 6.15 -19.01 -8.44
CA ARG A 22 5.90 -18.63 -7.04
C ARG A 22 4.44 -18.78 -6.64
N GLU A 23 4.23 -19.29 -5.43
CA GLU A 23 2.92 -19.31 -4.80
C GLU A 23 2.76 -18.21 -3.75
N VAL A 24 1.67 -17.46 -3.90
CA VAL A 24 1.30 -16.30 -3.08
C VAL A 24 1.03 -16.67 -1.62
N ALA A 25 0.61 -17.90 -1.35
CA ALA A 25 0.19 -18.35 -0.02
C ALA A 25 1.27 -18.18 1.08
N HIS A 26 2.55 -18.38 0.73
CA HIS A 26 3.66 -18.32 1.68
C HIS A 26 4.01 -16.89 2.13
N TRP A 27 3.51 -15.87 1.45
CA TRP A 27 3.81 -14.46 1.76
C TRP A 27 2.96 -13.89 2.91
N PHE A 28 1.95 -14.63 3.37
CA PHE A 28 0.93 -14.07 4.26
C PHE A 28 0.85 -14.79 5.61
N PRO A 29 1.08 -14.07 6.72
CA PRO A 29 0.99 -14.65 8.05
C PRO A 29 -0.44 -15.12 8.41
N GLY A 30 -0.56 -16.31 9.01
CA GLY A 30 -1.84 -16.86 9.47
C GLY A 30 -2.59 -15.98 10.49
N HIS A 31 -1.92 -15.05 11.17
CA HIS A 31 -2.56 -14.09 12.08
C HIS A 31 -3.58 -13.16 11.39
N MET A 32 -3.50 -12.99 10.06
CA MET A 32 -4.44 -12.15 9.31
C MET A 32 -5.84 -12.77 9.23
N ALA A 33 -5.95 -14.10 9.20
CA ALA A 33 -7.22 -14.82 9.30
C ALA A 33 -7.90 -14.58 10.65
N LYS A 34 -7.13 -14.42 11.74
CA LYS A 34 -7.65 -14.05 13.06
C LYS A 34 -8.23 -12.63 13.06
N GLY A 35 -7.55 -11.68 12.43
CA GLY A 35 -8.03 -10.31 12.28
C GLY A 35 -9.37 -10.25 11.54
N LEU A 36 -9.53 -11.06 10.50
CA LEU A 36 -10.79 -11.18 9.77
C LEU A 36 -11.94 -11.72 10.65
N LYS A 37 -11.68 -12.79 11.43
CA LYS A 37 -12.69 -13.33 12.37
C LYS A 37 -13.10 -12.29 13.41
N GLN A 38 -12.15 -11.54 13.96
CA GLN A 38 -12.41 -10.46 14.92
C GLN A 38 -13.22 -9.33 14.29
N MET A 39 -12.90 -8.94 13.05
CA MET A 39 -13.65 -7.94 12.29
C MET A 39 -15.12 -8.35 12.15
N ARG A 40 -15.38 -9.57 11.65
CA ARG A 40 -16.75 -10.10 11.47
C ARG A 40 -17.54 -10.13 12.77
N ALA A 41 -16.92 -10.54 13.87
CA ALA A 41 -17.57 -10.57 15.19
C ALA A 41 -18.01 -9.18 15.69
N ASN A 42 -17.36 -8.11 15.22
CA ASN A 42 -17.64 -6.73 15.66
C ASN A 42 -18.51 -5.94 14.66
N LEU A 43 -18.94 -6.50 13.54
CA LEU A 43 -19.76 -5.77 12.56
C LEU A 43 -21.10 -5.27 13.12
N LYS A 44 -21.66 -5.96 14.11
CA LYS A 44 -22.91 -5.55 14.78
C LYS A 44 -22.75 -4.23 15.56
N SER A 45 -21.54 -3.90 16.03
CA SER A 45 -21.27 -2.69 16.81
C SER A 45 -20.81 -1.50 15.97
N VAL A 46 -20.96 -1.59 14.63
CA VAL A 46 -20.45 -0.62 13.66
C VAL A 46 -21.59 -0.04 12.82
N ASP A 47 -21.53 1.27 12.57
CA ASP A 47 -22.46 2.03 11.72
C ASP A 47 -21.98 2.11 10.26
N CYS A 48 -20.66 2.20 10.02
CA CYS A 48 -20.07 2.30 8.69
C CYS A 48 -18.63 1.76 8.67
N ILE A 49 -18.21 1.23 7.51
CA ILE A 49 -16.88 0.68 7.28
C ILE A 49 -16.06 1.68 6.48
N ILE A 50 -14.86 1.97 6.99
CA ILE A 50 -13.85 2.75 6.28
C ILE A 50 -12.78 1.78 5.78
N GLU A 51 -12.76 1.50 4.48
CA GLU A 51 -11.72 0.70 3.85
C GLU A 51 -10.60 1.60 3.35
N ILE A 52 -9.36 1.30 3.71
CA ILE A 52 -8.20 2.11 3.33
C ILE A 52 -7.28 1.31 2.43
N HIS A 53 -6.96 1.86 1.26
CA HIS A 53 -5.93 1.37 0.36
C HIS A 53 -4.81 2.39 0.16
N ASP A 54 -3.70 1.92 -0.40
CA ASP A 54 -2.63 2.76 -0.92
C ASP A 54 -3.05 3.27 -2.30
N ALA A 55 -3.07 4.58 -2.53
CA ALA A 55 -3.56 5.20 -3.77
C ALA A 55 -2.77 4.78 -5.02
N ARG A 56 -1.56 4.23 -4.84
CA ARG A 56 -0.74 3.68 -5.93
C ARG A 56 -1.25 2.33 -6.44
N ILE A 57 -1.99 1.58 -5.59
CA ILE A 57 -2.51 0.25 -5.89
C ILE A 57 -4.00 0.22 -5.63
N SER A 58 -4.79 0.10 -6.68
CA SER A 58 -6.23 -0.15 -6.56
C SER A 58 -6.48 -1.66 -6.61
N PHE A 59 -6.95 -2.22 -5.50
CA PHE A 59 -7.47 -3.59 -5.41
C PHE A 59 -8.53 -3.61 -4.32
N LEU A 60 -9.65 -4.28 -4.55
CA LEU A 60 -10.77 -4.26 -3.61
C LEU A 60 -10.64 -5.45 -2.66
N LEU A 61 -10.65 -5.20 -1.34
CA LEU A 61 -10.42 -6.28 -0.38
C LEU A 61 -11.63 -7.19 -0.23
N TYR A 62 -12.82 -6.60 -0.31
CA TYR A 62 -13.99 -7.21 0.31
C TYR A 62 -15.29 -6.74 -0.38
N HIS A 63 -15.77 -7.48 -1.38
CA HIS A 63 -17.07 -7.20 -1.99
C HIS A 63 -18.23 -7.96 -1.33
N ASP A 64 -18.07 -9.26 -1.05
CA ASP A 64 -19.27 -10.10 -0.82
C ASP A 64 -19.78 -10.15 0.62
N THR A 65 -18.92 -9.92 1.62
CA THR A 65 -19.25 -10.20 3.04
C THR A 65 -19.52 -8.96 3.89
N LEU A 66 -19.32 -7.76 3.35
CA LEU A 66 -19.55 -6.48 4.03
C LEU A 66 -20.69 -5.65 3.44
N SER A 67 -21.35 -6.18 2.39
CA SER A 67 -22.41 -5.53 1.60
C SER A 67 -23.59 -4.98 2.42
N ALA A 68 -23.80 -5.48 3.64
CA ALA A 68 -24.85 -5.02 4.54
C ALA A 68 -24.57 -3.67 5.23
N LYS A 69 -23.30 -3.23 5.32
CA LYS A 69 -22.93 -1.97 6.00
C LYS A 69 -22.60 -0.87 4.99
N PRO A 70 -22.94 0.40 5.30
CA PRO A 70 -22.44 1.52 4.52
C PRO A 70 -20.90 1.51 4.47
N HIS A 71 -20.35 1.92 3.32
CA HIS A 71 -18.94 1.76 3.01
C HIS A 71 -18.35 3.05 2.42
N LEU A 72 -17.19 3.47 2.94
CA LEU A 72 -16.37 4.56 2.43
C LEU A 72 -14.98 4.03 2.09
N LEU A 73 -14.57 4.17 0.83
CA LEU A 73 -13.22 3.85 0.38
C LEU A 73 -12.30 5.06 0.52
N ILE A 74 -11.16 4.87 1.18
CA ILE A 74 -10.08 5.86 1.30
C ILE A 74 -8.86 5.39 0.52
N LEU A 75 -8.47 6.18 -0.48
CA LEU A 75 -7.23 6.01 -1.23
C LEU A 75 -6.16 6.92 -0.61
N ASN A 76 -5.42 6.36 0.36
CA ASN A 76 -4.43 7.08 1.15
C ASN A 76 -3.05 7.10 0.47
N LYS A 77 -2.15 8.00 0.92
CA LYS A 77 -0.84 8.26 0.29
C LYS A 77 -0.98 8.84 -1.12
N MET A 78 -1.96 9.72 -1.28
CA MET A 78 -2.27 10.36 -2.56
C MET A 78 -1.10 11.20 -3.10
N ASP A 79 -0.18 11.62 -2.22
CA ASP A 79 1.07 12.32 -2.54
C ASP A 79 2.07 11.45 -3.32
N LEU A 80 1.97 10.12 -3.20
CA LEU A 80 2.81 9.16 -3.92
C LEU A 80 2.18 8.66 -5.23
N ALA A 81 0.90 8.99 -5.47
CA ALA A 81 0.14 8.51 -6.61
C ALA A 81 0.09 9.55 -7.73
N ASP A 82 0.19 9.10 -8.98
CA ASP A 82 -0.01 9.95 -10.16
C ASP A 82 -1.52 10.14 -10.40
N LEU A 83 -2.04 11.30 -10.00
CA LEU A 83 -3.48 11.59 -10.05
C LEU A 83 -3.93 12.36 -11.30
N SER A 84 -3.09 12.43 -12.34
CA SER A 84 -3.43 13.06 -13.62
C SER A 84 -4.75 12.56 -14.23
N ASN A 85 -5.06 11.27 -14.04
CA ASN A 85 -6.28 10.61 -14.53
C ASN A 85 -7.33 10.33 -13.43
N LYS A 86 -7.35 11.10 -12.34
CA LYS A 86 -8.25 10.89 -11.19
C LYS A 86 -9.72 10.69 -11.58
N GLN A 87 -10.24 11.45 -12.55
CA GLN A 87 -11.64 11.32 -12.95
C GLN A 87 -11.95 9.97 -13.60
N ARG A 88 -11.01 9.42 -14.38
CA ARG A 88 -11.16 8.09 -15.00
C ARG A 88 -11.17 6.98 -13.95
N ILE A 89 -10.35 7.14 -12.92
CA ILE A 89 -10.28 6.24 -11.76
C ILE A 89 -11.62 6.23 -11.01
N LEU A 90 -12.12 7.41 -10.66
CA LEU A 90 -13.40 7.56 -9.97
C LEU A 90 -14.57 6.95 -10.76
N LYS A 91 -14.65 7.25 -12.07
CA LYS A 91 -15.67 6.66 -12.96
C LYS A 91 -15.60 5.13 -13.02
N LYS A 92 -14.43 4.55 -12.85
CA LYS A 92 -14.26 3.11 -12.88
C LYS A 92 -14.65 2.46 -11.55
N LEU A 93 -14.20 3.04 -10.44
CA LEU A 93 -14.63 2.63 -9.09
C LEU A 93 -16.15 2.71 -8.94
N GLU A 94 -16.76 3.76 -9.48
CA GLU A 94 -18.22 3.92 -9.50
C GLU A 94 -18.92 2.78 -10.26
N LYS A 95 -18.39 2.36 -11.43
CA LYS A 95 -18.89 1.18 -12.17
C LYS A 95 -18.73 -0.13 -11.40
N GLU A 96 -17.75 -0.20 -10.51
CA GLU A 96 -17.49 -1.35 -9.62
C GLU A 96 -18.32 -1.26 -8.32
N GLY A 97 -19.23 -0.28 -8.21
CA GLY A 97 -20.13 -0.09 -7.07
C GLY A 97 -19.55 0.73 -5.92
N MET A 98 -18.34 1.27 -6.07
CA MET A 98 -17.70 2.14 -5.09
C MET A 98 -18.08 3.60 -5.34
N THR A 99 -19.22 4.02 -4.81
CA THR A 99 -19.76 5.38 -4.99
C THR A 99 -19.13 6.42 -4.05
N HIS A 100 -18.61 5.99 -2.90
CA HIS A 100 -18.01 6.88 -1.91
C HIS A 100 -16.49 6.65 -1.84
N VAL A 101 -15.73 7.55 -2.47
CA VAL A 101 -14.27 7.46 -2.56
C VAL A 101 -13.64 8.78 -2.15
N LEU A 102 -12.67 8.73 -1.24
CA LEU A 102 -11.90 9.88 -0.78
C LEU A 102 -10.40 9.64 -0.92
N PHE A 103 -9.68 10.58 -1.53
CA PHE A 103 -8.22 10.55 -1.58
C PHE A 103 -7.64 11.33 -0.41
N THR A 104 -6.64 10.79 0.27
CA THR A 104 -6.05 11.42 1.46
C THR A 104 -4.52 11.29 1.50
N ASP A 105 -3.90 12.20 2.22
CA ASP A 105 -2.55 12.05 2.77
C ASP A 105 -2.64 12.18 4.30
N CYS A 106 -2.74 11.03 4.96
CA CYS A 106 -2.88 10.97 6.41
C CYS A 106 -1.61 11.36 7.19
N LEU A 107 -0.45 11.45 6.53
CA LEU A 107 0.81 11.87 7.17
C LEU A 107 0.97 13.38 7.14
N LYS A 108 0.38 14.07 6.16
CA LYS A 108 0.31 15.53 6.13
C LYS A 108 -0.30 16.08 7.42
N GLN A 109 0.34 17.12 7.97
CA GLN A 109 -0.13 17.72 9.22
C GLN A 109 -1.52 18.37 9.07
N ARG A 110 -1.82 18.90 7.89
CA ARG A 110 -3.09 19.52 7.52
C ARG A 110 -3.50 19.04 6.13
N ASP A 111 -4.25 17.94 6.08
CA ASP A 111 -4.94 17.51 4.87
C ASP A 111 -6.41 17.95 4.95
N ASP A 112 -6.82 18.84 4.06
CA ASP A 112 -8.20 19.33 4.01
C ASP A 112 -9.19 18.24 3.59
N ASN A 113 -8.73 17.16 2.95
CA ASN A 113 -9.59 16.02 2.63
C ASN A 113 -10.02 15.25 3.88
N ILE A 114 -9.18 15.20 4.92
CA ILE A 114 -9.53 14.55 6.20
C ILE A 114 -10.74 15.23 6.86
N LYS A 115 -10.88 16.55 6.71
CA LYS A 115 -12.04 17.29 7.23
C LYS A 115 -13.35 16.87 6.57
N LYS A 116 -13.30 16.40 5.32
CA LYS A 116 -14.47 15.94 4.55
C LYS A 116 -14.96 14.56 5.00
N LEU A 117 -14.13 13.79 5.69
CA LEU A 117 -14.45 12.42 6.10
C LEU A 117 -15.66 12.37 7.03
N VAL A 118 -15.70 13.20 8.08
CA VAL A 118 -16.81 13.18 9.05
C VAL A 118 -18.15 13.55 8.38
N PRO A 119 -18.26 14.67 7.64
CA PRO A 119 -19.49 14.98 6.88
C PRO A 119 -19.90 13.86 5.92
N MET A 120 -18.96 13.34 5.12
CA MET A 120 -19.26 12.30 4.14
C MET A 120 -19.77 11.01 4.80
N VAL A 121 -19.17 10.58 5.91
CA VAL A 121 -19.64 9.41 6.65
C VAL A 121 -21.03 9.65 7.24
N MET A 122 -21.31 10.86 7.73
CA MET A 122 -22.63 11.20 8.26
C MET A 122 -23.71 11.11 7.18
N ASP A 123 -23.45 11.62 5.98
CA ASP A 123 -24.37 11.53 4.84
C ASP A 123 -24.60 10.06 4.44
N ILE A 124 -23.52 9.27 4.37
CA ILE A 124 -23.58 7.85 4.06
C ILE A 124 -24.43 7.09 5.09
N ILE A 125 -24.23 7.35 6.39
CA ILE A 125 -24.98 6.69 7.46
C ILE A 125 -26.44 7.15 7.45
N ALA A 126 -26.72 8.44 7.20
CA ALA A 126 -28.09 8.95 7.16
C ALA A 126 -28.93 8.33 6.03
N SER A 127 -28.28 7.90 4.94
CA SER A 127 -28.95 7.25 3.80
C SER A 127 -29.41 5.79 4.06
N LYS A 128 -29.02 5.19 5.20
CA LYS A 128 -29.29 3.77 5.51
C LYS A 128 -29.72 3.58 6.98
N PRO A 129 -30.58 2.60 7.28
CA PRO A 129 -30.93 2.28 8.67
C PRO A 129 -29.70 1.80 9.45
N ARG A 130 -29.60 2.23 10.71
CA ARG A 130 -28.50 1.88 11.63
C ARG A 130 -28.76 0.55 12.33
N PHE A 131 -28.84 -0.53 11.55
CA PHE A 131 -29.14 -1.87 12.07
C PHE A 131 -28.27 -2.26 13.28
N ASN A 132 -28.92 -2.65 14.38
CA ASN A 132 -28.36 -2.96 15.72
C ASN A 132 -27.84 -1.76 16.53
N ARG A 133 -28.03 -0.52 16.06
CA ARG A 133 -27.50 0.71 16.69
C ARG A 133 -28.45 1.91 16.64
N GLU A 134 -29.75 1.66 16.44
CA GLU A 134 -30.77 2.73 16.28
C GLU A 134 -30.86 3.62 17.52
N GLU A 135 -30.77 3.04 18.72
CA GLU A 135 -30.81 3.76 19.99
C GLU A 135 -29.47 4.41 20.38
N ASN A 136 -28.37 4.11 19.66
CA ASN A 136 -27.07 4.65 19.99
C ASN A 136 -26.90 6.10 19.49
N THR A 137 -26.69 7.04 20.41
CA THR A 137 -26.43 8.45 20.08
C THR A 137 -25.04 8.71 19.49
N ASN A 138 -24.09 7.78 19.66
CA ASN A 138 -22.75 7.87 19.09
C ASN A 138 -22.60 7.07 17.78
N TYR A 139 -21.66 7.51 16.96
CA TYR A 139 -21.26 6.83 15.72
C TYR A 139 -20.02 5.97 15.97
N CYS A 140 -20.03 4.75 15.46
CA CYS A 140 -18.93 3.80 15.57
C CYS A 140 -18.56 3.32 14.17
N LEU A 141 -17.34 3.62 13.72
CA LEU A 141 -16.85 3.19 12.41
C LEU A 141 -15.75 2.15 12.60
N MET A 142 -15.62 1.24 11.65
CA MET A 142 -14.56 0.26 11.64
C MET A 142 -13.58 0.58 10.53
N VAL A 143 -12.30 0.72 10.87
CA VAL A 143 -11.24 0.96 9.89
C VAL A 143 -10.65 -0.38 9.47
N ILE A 144 -10.71 -0.71 8.18
CA ILE A 144 -10.16 -1.93 7.61
C ILE A 144 -9.14 -1.61 6.52
N GLY A 145 -8.31 -2.60 6.17
CA GLY A 145 -7.28 -2.45 5.16
C GLY A 145 -6.04 -3.27 5.45
N VAL A 146 -5.22 -3.51 4.43
CA VAL A 146 -3.99 -4.29 4.54
C VAL A 146 -2.94 -3.57 5.41
N PRO A 147 -1.88 -4.25 5.87
CA PRO A 147 -0.82 -3.58 6.63
C PRO A 147 -0.26 -2.37 5.87
N ASN A 148 0.18 -1.35 6.61
CA ASN A 148 0.90 -0.19 6.07
C ASN A 148 0.18 0.71 5.05
N VAL A 149 -1.12 0.51 4.80
CA VAL A 149 -1.95 1.46 4.00
C VAL A 149 -2.20 2.80 4.71
N GLY A 150 -2.02 2.87 6.03
CA GLY A 150 -2.17 4.10 6.81
C GLY A 150 -3.38 4.18 7.75
N LYS A 151 -3.93 3.04 8.20
CA LYS A 151 -5.01 2.97 9.20
C LYS A 151 -4.74 3.80 10.47
N SER A 152 -3.63 3.51 11.15
CA SER A 152 -3.22 4.25 12.35
C SER A 152 -2.93 5.73 12.06
N SER A 153 -2.41 6.06 10.86
CA SER A 153 -2.20 7.45 10.44
C SER A 153 -3.52 8.19 10.27
N LEU A 154 -4.54 7.57 9.67
CA LEU A 154 -5.89 8.13 9.54
C LEU A 154 -6.49 8.45 10.91
N ILE A 155 -6.45 7.47 11.83
CA ILE A 155 -6.95 7.64 13.21
C ILE A 155 -6.28 8.85 13.86
N ASN A 156 -4.94 8.90 13.81
CA ASN A 156 -4.18 10.00 14.38
C ASN A 156 -4.44 11.35 13.67
N SER A 157 -4.73 11.35 12.37
CA SER A 157 -5.08 12.55 11.61
C SER A 157 -6.45 13.11 12.02
N LEU A 158 -7.45 12.23 12.17
CA LEU A 158 -8.78 12.63 12.64
C LEU A 158 -8.76 13.15 14.08
N ARG A 159 -8.02 12.49 14.99
CA ARG A 159 -7.87 12.99 16.37
C ARG A 159 -7.23 14.37 16.44
N ARG A 160 -6.20 14.62 15.62
CA ARG A 160 -5.57 15.94 15.56
C ARG A 160 -6.52 16.99 14.98
N THR A 161 -7.20 16.66 13.89
CA THR A 161 -8.07 17.58 13.17
C THR A 161 -9.33 17.95 13.96
N ASN A 162 -10.01 16.96 14.54
CA ASN A 162 -11.33 17.14 15.13
C ASN A 162 -11.30 17.30 16.66
N LEU A 163 -10.31 16.73 17.34
CA LEU A 163 -10.20 16.78 18.81
C LEU A 163 -9.03 17.63 19.30
N LYS A 164 -8.13 18.06 18.41
CA LYS A 164 -6.86 18.73 18.76
C LYS A 164 -6.02 17.90 19.75
N LYS A 165 -6.14 16.56 19.71
CA LYS A 165 -5.43 15.60 20.58
C LYS A 165 -4.24 14.96 19.86
N GLY A 166 -3.25 14.50 20.64
CA GLY A 166 -2.03 13.83 20.16
C GLY A 166 -2.27 12.46 19.52
N ARG A 167 -1.20 11.65 19.36
CA ARG A 167 -1.30 10.31 18.74
C ARG A 167 -1.95 9.31 19.71
N ALA A 168 -2.83 8.46 19.21
CA ALA A 168 -3.44 7.35 19.95
C ALA A 168 -2.93 5.97 19.48
N SER A 169 -2.61 5.83 18.19
CA SER A 169 -2.14 4.57 17.60
C SER A 169 -0.68 4.70 17.13
N ARG A 170 0.11 3.63 17.28
CA ARG A 170 1.52 3.61 16.84
C ARG A 170 1.59 3.56 15.30
N VAL A 171 2.55 4.26 14.71
CA VAL A 171 2.74 4.32 13.25
C VAL A 171 4.17 3.90 12.93
N GLY A 172 4.34 3.00 11.97
CA GLY A 172 5.63 2.65 11.39
C GLY A 172 5.46 1.91 10.05
N GLY A 173 6.59 1.65 9.38
CA GLY A 173 6.61 1.10 8.02
C GLY A 173 6.72 -0.43 7.94
N GLU A 174 6.82 -1.13 9.07
CA GLU A 174 6.90 -2.58 9.12
C GLU A 174 5.50 -3.20 9.33
N PRO A 175 5.12 -4.23 8.55
CA PRO A 175 3.87 -4.95 8.78
C PRO A 175 3.78 -5.52 10.21
N GLY A 176 2.60 -5.46 10.83
CA GLY A 176 2.35 -6.07 12.15
C GLY A 176 2.53 -5.17 13.37
N ILE A 177 2.82 -3.87 13.19
CA ILE A 177 2.96 -2.91 14.30
C ILE A 177 1.67 -2.77 15.13
N THR A 178 0.49 -2.75 14.48
CA THR A 178 -0.80 -2.75 15.16
C THR A 178 -1.10 -4.17 15.65
N LYS A 179 -0.88 -4.43 16.93
CA LYS A 179 -1.17 -5.72 17.58
C LYS A 179 -2.69 -5.89 17.79
N ALA A 180 -3.16 -7.15 17.80
CA ALA A 180 -4.54 -7.60 17.61
C ALA A 180 -5.61 -7.23 18.67
N VAL A 181 -5.48 -6.08 19.35
CA VAL A 181 -6.52 -5.55 20.25
C VAL A 181 -7.30 -4.50 19.47
N LEU A 182 -8.58 -4.80 19.20
CA LEU A 182 -9.52 -3.81 18.68
C LEU A 182 -9.71 -2.73 19.74
N THR A 183 -9.15 -1.54 19.50
CA THR A 183 -9.29 -0.41 20.43
C THR A 183 -10.31 0.57 19.87
N LYS A 184 -11.28 0.94 20.71
CA LYS A 184 -12.27 1.97 20.39
C LYS A 184 -11.67 3.33 20.71
N ILE A 185 -11.37 4.10 19.67
CA ILE A 185 -10.68 5.39 19.79
C ILE A 185 -11.64 6.50 19.38
N GLN A 186 -11.89 7.46 20.27
CA GLN A 186 -12.69 8.63 19.92
C GLN A 186 -11.93 9.53 18.95
N VAL A 187 -12.61 9.96 17.89
CA VAL A 187 -12.05 10.81 16.82
C VAL A 187 -12.87 12.06 16.52
N CYS A 188 -14.08 12.21 17.08
CA CYS A 188 -14.86 13.43 16.99
C CYS A 188 -15.74 13.58 18.25
N GLU A 189 -15.98 14.82 18.67
CA GLU A 189 -16.85 15.17 19.79
C GLU A 189 -18.25 15.60 19.32
N ARG A 190 -18.35 16.20 18.14
CA ARG A 190 -19.61 16.67 17.55
C ARG A 190 -19.66 16.35 16.06
N PRO A 191 -20.33 15.26 15.65
CA PRO A 191 -21.00 14.27 16.51
C PRO A 191 -20.00 13.38 17.28
N ILE A 192 -20.45 12.73 18.36
CA ILE A 192 -19.61 11.79 19.11
C ILE A 192 -19.31 10.59 18.20
N MET A 193 -18.04 10.44 17.80
CA MET A 193 -17.61 9.42 16.84
C MET A 193 -16.38 8.66 17.31
N TYR A 194 -16.43 7.34 17.16
CA TYR A 194 -15.36 6.41 17.49
C TYR A 194 -14.92 5.62 16.26
N LEU A 195 -13.62 5.30 16.20
CA LEU A 195 -13.05 4.33 15.27
C LEU A 195 -12.62 3.08 16.04
N LEU A 196 -12.99 1.92 15.52
CA LEU A 196 -12.40 0.63 15.89
C LEU A 196 -11.14 0.43 15.04
N ASP A 197 -9.97 0.51 15.66
CA ASP A 197 -8.69 0.19 15.01
C ASP A 197 -8.59 -1.33 14.84
N THR A 198 -8.44 -1.81 13.61
CA THR A 198 -8.27 -3.25 13.31
C THR A 198 -6.82 -3.54 12.92
N PRO A 199 -6.26 -4.71 13.32
CA PRO A 199 -4.99 -5.15 12.75
C PRO A 199 -5.12 -5.25 11.22
N GLY A 200 -4.01 -5.12 10.49
CA GLY A 200 -4.05 -5.25 9.03
C GLY A 200 -4.67 -6.58 8.60
N VAL A 201 -5.79 -6.50 7.88
CA VAL A 201 -6.50 -7.66 7.33
C VAL A 201 -6.22 -7.75 5.84
N LEU A 202 -6.04 -8.97 5.35
CA LEU A 202 -5.90 -9.27 3.93
C LEU A 202 -7.16 -9.94 3.41
N PRO A 203 -7.38 -9.90 2.08
CA PRO A 203 -8.42 -10.71 1.50
C PRO A 203 -8.05 -12.19 1.73
N PRO A 204 -9.05 -13.07 1.94
CA PRO A 204 -8.82 -14.48 2.22
C PRO A 204 -8.12 -15.21 1.07
N LYS A 205 -8.20 -14.67 -0.14
CA LYS A 205 -7.50 -15.14 -1.33
C LYS A 205 -6.93 -13.93 -2.06
N ILE A 206 -5.67 -14.02 -2.47
CA ILE A 206 -5.08 -13.08 -3.41
C ILE A 206 -5.10 -13.74 -4.78
N GLU A 207 -5.68 -13.05 -5.73
CA GLU A 207 -6.03 -13.63 -7.04
C GLU A 207 -4.83 -13.93 -7.91
N SER A 208 -3.74 -13.16 -7.78
CA SER A 208 -2.55 -13.31 -8.62
C SER A 208 -1.24 -13.01 -7.88
N VAL A 209 -0.16 -13.62 -8.38
CA VAL A 209 1.22 -13.35 -7.92
C VAL A 209 1.58 -11.88 -8.14
N GLU A 210 1.10 -11.30 -9.24
CA GLU A 210 1.29 -9.88 -9.55
C GLU A 210 0.69 -8.97 -8.47
N THR A 211 -0.52 -9.26 -7.99
CA THR A 211 -1.13 -8.51 -6.87
C THR A 211 -0.28 -8.65 -5.60
N GLY A 212 0.22 -9.85 -5.29
CA GLY A 212 1.14 -10.06 -4.18
C GLY A 212 2.44 -9.25 -4.31
N MET A 213 3.01 -9.16 -5.51
CA MET A 213 4.22 -8.36 -5.76
C MET A 213 3.95 -6.85 -5.61
N LYS A 214 2.80 -6.36 -6.06
CA LYS A 214 2.40 -4.96 -5.86
C LYS A 214 2.22 -4.66 -4.37
N LEU A 215 1.54 -5.54 -3.64
CA LEU A 215 1.39 -5.48 -2.19
C LEU A 215 2.76 -5.45 -1.49
N ALA A 216 3.72 -6.27 -1.94
CA ALA A 216 5.09 -6.24 -1.46
C ALA A 216 5.79 -4.91 -1.77
N LEU A 217 5.69 -4.37 -2.99
CA LEU A 217 6.25 -3.04 -3.32
C LEU A 217 5.77 -1.93 -2.39
N CYS A 218 4.50 -1.96 -2.00
CA CYS A 218 3.93 -0.98 -1.06
C CYS A 218 4.23 -1.27 0.41
N GLY A 219 4.98 -2.33 0.70
CA GLY A 219 5.40 -2.70 2.05
C GLY A 219 4.28 -3.28 2.90
N THR A 220 3.24 -3.84 2.26
CA THR A 220 2.12 -4.46 2.98
C THR A 220 2.44 -5.90 3.41
N ILE A 221 3.46 -6.48 2.78
CA ILE A 221 4.04 -7.81 3.03
C ILE A 221 5.45 -7.60 3.56
N LEU A 222 5.95 -8.54 4.38
CA LEU A 222 7.32 -8.54 4.84
C LEU A 222 8.27 -8.85 3.67
N ASP A 223 9.24 -7.97 3.42
CA ASP A 223 10.09 -8.01 2.23
C ASP A 223 10.85 -9.35 2.09
N HIS A 224 11.42 -9.85 3.19
CA HIS A 224 12.16 -11.12 3.21
C HIS A 224 11.32 -12.36 2.87
N LEU A 225 9.97 -12.31 2.99
CA LEU A 225 9.11 -13.42 2.58
C LEU A 225 9.02 -13.55 1.06
N VAL A 226 9.22 -12.44 0.35
CA VAL A 226 9.17 -12.38 -1.12
C VAL A 226 10.58 -12.40 -1.73
N GLY A 227 11.54 -11.77 -1.04
CA GLY A 227 12.92 -11.53 -1.48
C GLY A 227 13.10 -10.09 -1.96
N GLU A 228 13.99 -9.34 -1.32
CA GLU A 228 14.25 -7.93 -1.61
C GLU A 228 14.75 -7.72 -3.04
N ASP A 229 15.62 -8.60 -3.53
CA ASP A 229 16.13 -8.60 -4.90
C ASP A 229 15.02 -8.76 -5.93
N ILE A 230 14.03 -9.62 -5.64
CA ILE A 230 12.90 -9.89 -6.54
C ILE A 230 11.91 -8.72 -6.52
N ILE A 231 11.62 -8.17 -5.34
CA ILE A 231 10.81 -6.95 -5.25
C ILE A 231 11.49 -5.79 -6.00
N ALA A 232 12.81 -5.64 -5.86
CA ALA A 232 13.59 -4.62 -6.56
C ALA A 232 13.60 -4.82 -8.08
N ASP A 233 13.69 -6.07 -8.54
CA ASP A 233 13.59 -6.39 -9.97
C ASP A 233 12.20 -6.06 -10.53
N TYR A 234 11.15 -6.43 -9.80
CA TYR A 234 9.77 -6.11 -10.17
C TYR A 234 9.50 -4.60 -10.15
N LEU A 235 10.12 -3.86 -9.23
CA LEU A 235 10.09 -2.39 -9.22
C LEU A 235 10.73 -1.82 -10.48
N LEU A 236 11.92 -2.29 -10.86
CA LEU A 236 12.62 -1.84 -12.06
C LEU A 236 11.78 -2.08 -13.31
N TYR A 237 11.27 -3.32 -13.46
CA TYR A 237 10.33 -3.69 -14.52
C TYR A 237 9.14 -2.72 -14.57
N SER A 238 8.49 -2.48 -13.43
CA SER A 238 7.30 -1.63 -13.35
C SER A 238 7.60 -0.18 -13.74
N LEU A 239 8.71 0.38 -13.24
CA LEU A 239 9.14 1.74 -13.58
C LEU A 239 9.43 1.88 -15.07
N ASN A 240 10.14 0.91 -15.66
CA ASN A 240 10.45 0.88 -17.09
C ASN A 240 9.18 0.82 -17.94
N ARG A 241 8.19 -0.02 -17.56
CA ARG A 241 6.90 -0.11 -18.25
C ARG A 241 6.06 1.15 -18.18
N LEU A 242 6.22 1.94 -17.11
CA LEU A 242 5.56 3.24 -16.94
C LEU A 242 6.35 4.39 -17.59
N GLY A 243 7.53 4.13 -18.17
CA GLY A 243 8.41 5.17 -18.69
C GLY A 243 8.99 6.09 -17.61
N LYS A 244 9.06 5.62 -16.36
CA LYS A 244 9.51 6.40 -15.20
C LYS A 244 10.99 6.09 -14.93
N PHE A 245 11.88 6.91 -15.49
CA PHE A 245 13.34 6.70 -15.44
C PHE A 245 14.07 7.57 -14.40
N SER A 246 13.35 8.08 -13.40
CA SER A 246 13.93 8.91 -12.31
C SER A 246 15.08 8.23 -11.56
N TYR A 247 15.08 6.90 -11.51
CA TYR A 247 16.14 6.11 -10.90
C TYR A 247 17.49 6.27 -11.61
N VAL A 248 17.49 6.61 -12.91
CA VAL A 248 18.72 6.79 -13.70
C VAL A 248 19.51 7.98 -13.15
N GLU A 249 18.85 9.12 -13.01
CA GLU A 249 19.46 10.33 -12.44
C GLU A 249 19.79 10.15 -10.96
N LYS A 250 18.89 9.55 -10.19
CA LYS A 250 19.07 9.37 -8.74
C LYS A 250 20.32 8.54 -8.38
N TYR A 251 20.65 7.55 -9.21
CA TYR A 251 21.73 6.59 -8.94
C TYR A 251 22.90 6.70 -9.93
N ASP A 252 22.98 7.80 -10.68
CA ASP A 252 24.03 8.10 -11.67
C ASP A 252 24.23 7.00 -12.73
N LEU A 253 23.13 6.43 -13.24
CA LEU A 253 23.20 5.56 -14.41
C LEU A 253 23.37 6.41 -15.67
N GLN A 254 24.07 5.86 -16.67
CA GLN A 254 24.23 6.52 -17.96
C GLN A 254 22.92 6.52 -18.76
N GLU A 255 22.14 5.45 -18.64
CA GLU A 255 20.88 5.23 -19.34
C GLU A 255 19.94 4.29 -18.55
N PRO A 256 18.63 4.28 -18.87
CA PRO A 256 17.69 3.27 -18.39
C PRO A 256 18.20 1.84 -18.64
N SER A 257 17.97 0.94 -17.68
CA SER A 257 18.39 -0.47 -17.76
C SER A 257 17.26 -1.38 -17.30
N ASP A 258 17.21 -2.60 -17.87
CA ASP A 258 16.32 -3.69 -17.41
C ASP A 258 17.12 -4.84 -16.77
N ASP A 259 18.42 -4.63 -16.54
CA ASP A 259 19.27 -5.53 -15.76
C ASP A 259 19.32 -5.08 -14.29
N ILE A 260 18.59 -5.79 -13.44
CA ILE A 260 18.56 -5.51 -12.01
C ILE A 260 19.93 -5.63 -11.34
N GLN A 261 20.79 -6.56 -11.75
CA GLN A 261 22.13 -6.70 -11.17
C GLN A 261 22.98 -5.48 -11.47
N HIS A 262 22.90 -4.95 -12.69
CA HIS A 262 23.55 -3.69 -13.05
C HIS A 262 23.04 -2.53 -12.18
N VAL A 263 21.71 -2.39 -12.06
CA VAL A 263 21.09 -1.31 -11.28
C VAL A 263 21.49 -1.42 -9.80
N LEU A 264 21.37 -2.59 -9.18
CA LEU A 264 21.74 -2.81 -7.77
C LEU A 264 23.23 -2.56 -7.52
N LYS A 265 24.11 -2.91 -8.46
CA LYS A 265 25.54 -2.58 -8.39
C LYS A 265 25.76 -1.07 -8.36
N ARG A 266 25.08 -0.31 -9.22
CA ARG A 266 25.19 1.16 -9.25
C ARG A 266 24.70 1.77 -7.95
N ILE A 267 23.55 1.30 -7.45
CA ILE A 267 23.00 1.74 -6.16
C ILE A 267 23.98 1.43 -5.02
N ALA A 268 24.53 0.21 -4.98
CA ALA A 268 25.46 -0.21 -3.93
C ALA A 268 26.71 0.66 -3.90
N VAL A 269 27.31 0.93 -5.06
CA VAL A 269 28.49 1.80 -5.17
C VAL A 269 28.16 3.24 -4.77
N LYS A 270 27.07 3.79 -5.32
CA LYS A 270 26.64 5.18 -5.05
C LYS A 270 26.34 5.44 -3.58
N LEU A 271 25.71 4.47 -2.90
CA LEU A 271 25.30 4.58 -1.49
C LEU A 271 26.32 3.98 -0.50
N GLY A 272 27.48 3.50 -0.98
CA GLY A 272 28.49 2.86 -0.13
C GLY A 272 28.04 1.55 0.54
N LYS A 273 27.04 0.86 -0.03
CA LYS A 273 26.51 -0.40 0.50
C LYS A 273 27.45 -1.53 0.10
N THR A 274 28.38 -1.84 1.01
CA THR A 274 29.38 -2.88 0.80
C THR A 274 29.35 -3.90 1.94
N GLN A 275 29.89 -5.08 1.68
CA GLN A 275 30.07 -6.13 2.66
C GLN A 275 31.44 -6.78 2.50
N ARG A 276 32.01 -7.23 3.62
CA ARG A 276 33.28 -7.93 3.64
C ARG A 276 33.02 -9.43 3.54
N VAL A 277 33.61 -10.07 2.54
CA VAL A 277 33.53 -11.53 2.36
C VAL A 277 34.93 -12.13 2.34
N LYS A 278 35.06 -13.35 2.85
CA LYS A 278 36.30 -14.12 2.73
C LYS A 278 36.31 -14.79 1.37
N ALA A 279 37.26 -14.40 0.52
CA ALA A 279 37.55 -15.08 -0.73
C ALA A 279 38.63 -16.12 -0.49
N ILE A 280 38.35 -17.35 -0.90
CA ILE A 280 39.38 -18.40 -0.96
C ILE A 280 40.19 -18.12 -2.22
N THR A 281 41.43 -17.69 -2.02
CA THR A 281 42.40 -17.58 -3.11
C THR A 281 43.36 -18.75 -3.02
N GLY A 282 44.03 -19.09 -4.12
CA GLY A 282 45.05 -20.16 -4.14
C GLY A 282 46.24 -19.94 -3.18
N VAL A 283 46.31 -18.78 -2.51
CA VAL A 283 47.33 -18.36 -1.54
C VAL A 283 46.76 -18.10 -0.14
N GLY A 284 45.49 -18.46 0.12
CA GLY A 284 44.85 -18.37 1.43
C GLY A 284 43.56 -17.54 1.45
N ASN A 285 43.03 -17.32 2.64
CA ASN A 285 41.79 -16.56 2.86
C ASN A 285 42.07 -15.05 2.85
N VAL A 286 41.62 -14.35 1.81
CA VAL A 286 41.70 -12.89 1.73
C VAL A 286 40.32 -12.30 2.01
N THR A 287 40.25 -11.26 2.84
CA THR A 287 38.99 -10.53 3.05
C THR A 287 38.87 -9.45 1.98
N ILE A 288 37.89 -9.59 1.10
CA ILE A 288 37.59 -8.61 0.05
C ILE A 288 36.29 -7.87 0.38
N THR A 289 36.20 -6.61 -0.09
CA THR A 289 34.98 -5.81 0.03
C THR A 289 34.23 -5.86 -1.29
N ILE A 290 32.98 -6.32 -1.25
CA ILE A 290 32.10 -6.43 -2.42
C ILE A 290 30.82 -5.61 -2.22
N PRO A 291 30.13 -5.20 -3.30
CA PRO A 291 28.80 -4.62 -3.20
C PRO A 291 27.81 -5.51 -2.43
N ASN A 292 27.01 -4.91 -1.55
CA ASN A 292 25.91 -5.60 -0.86
C ASN A 292 24.60 -5.35 -1.63
N TYR A 293 24.24 -6.30 -2.48
CA TYR A 293 23.05 -6.17 -3.34
C TYR A 293 21.73 -6.23 -2.57
N THR A 294 21.64 -7.00 -1.49
CA THR A 294 20.44 -7.04 -0.63
C THR A 294 20.19 -5.68 0.01
N ALA A 295 21.23 -5.03 0.55
CA ALA A 295 21.11 -3.69 1.11
C ALA A 295 20.76 -2.65 0.02
N ALA A 296 21.34 -2.76 -1.17
CA ALA A 296 21.00 -1.90 -2.30
C ALA A 296 19.54 -2.09 -2.77
N ALA A 297 19.05 -3.32 -2.81
CA ALA A 297 17.68 -3.65 -3.17
C ALA A 297 16.70 -3.05 -2.14
N TYR A 298 17.00 -3.21 -0.85
CA TYR A 298 16.23 -2.57 0.21
C TYR A 298 16.18 -1.04 0.07
N ASP A 299 17.31 -0.38 -0.19
CA ASP A 299 17.34 1.07 -0.41
C ASP A 299 16.57 1.49 -1.67
N PHE A 300 16.59 0.70 -2.74
CA PHE A 300 15.84 0.97 -3.96
C PHE A 300 14.31 0.92 -3.71
N ILE A 301 13.85 -0.12 -3.03
CA ILE A 301 12.45 -0.30 -2.64
C ILE A 301 12.03 0.82 -1.68
N ARG A 302 12.90 1.19 -0.73
CA ARG A 302 12.62 2.26 0.22
C ARG A 302 12.50 3.62 -0.47
N ALA A 303 13.36 3.91 -1.45
CA ALA A 303 13.26 5.13 -2.26
C ALA A 303 11.91 5.22 -2.98
N PHE A 304 11.45 4.10 -3.57
CA PHE A 304 10.11 4.01 -4.15
C PHE A 304 8.99 4.28 -3.14
N ARG A 305 9.04 3.62 -1.97
CA ARG A 305 8.02 3.77 -0.91
C ARG A 305 7.94 5.18 -0.34
N LYS A 306 9.00 5.97 -0.46
CA LYS A 306 9.06 7.38 -0.07
C LYS A 306 8.69 8.36 -1.19
N GLY A 307 8.40 7.87 -2.40
CA GLY A 307 8.12 8.71 -3.57
C GLY A 307 9.35 9.35 -4.20
N GLU A 308 10.56 8.97 -3.80
CA GLU A 308 11.80 9.54 -4.32
C GLU A 308 12.11 9.10 -5.77
N LEU A 309 11.38 8.10 -6.28
CA LEU A 309 11.41 7.67 -7.68
C LEU A 309 10.25 8.27 -8.49
N GLY A 310 9.56 9.27 -7.95
CA GLY A 310 8.42 9.92 -8.57
C GLY A 310 7.09 9.25 -8.23
N GLN A 311 6.02 9.94 -8.61
CA GLN A 311 4.65 9.46 -8.42
C GLN A 311 4.32 8.39 -9.44
N VAL A 312 3.67 7.33 -8.96
CA VAL A 312 3.20 6.22 -9.80
C VAL A 312 1.75 5.92 -9.50
N ILE A 313 1.00 5.63 -10.55
CA ILE A 313 -0.24 4.88 -10.44
C ILE A 313 -0.18 3.78 -11.46
N ASP A 314 -0.45 2.55 -11.04
CA ASP A 314 -0.50 1.47 -12.00
C ASP A 314 -1.85 1.51 -12.73
N ASN A 315 -1.85 2.09 -13.93
CA ASN A 315 -3.03 2.24 -14.77
C ASN A 315 -3.60 0.90 -15.28
N LYS A 316 -2.85 -0.22 -15.17
CA LYS A 316 -3.34 -1.57 -15.52
C LYS A 316 -4.14 -2.22 -14.38
N LEU A 317 -4.11 -1.67 -13.17
CA LEU A 317 -4.71 -2.28 -11.97
C LEU A 317 -6.23 -2.23 -11.87
N PHE A 318 -6.90 -1.37 -12.62
CA PHE A 318 -8.36 -1.35 -12.50
C PHE A 318 -9.02 -2.57 -13.17
N ASN A 319 -8.30 -3.39 -13.95
CA ASN A 319 -8.89 -4.61 -14.50
C ASN A 319 -8.84 -5.74 -13.47
N TYR A 320 -9.70 -5.66 -12.45
CA TYR A 320 -10.16 -6.86 -11.77
C TYR A 320 -11.33 -7.45 -12.58
N TYR A 321 -11.19 -8.72 -12.94
CA TYR A 321 -12.31 -9.53 -13.38
C TYR A 321 -13.22 -9.71 -12.16
N VAL A 322 -14.35 -9.02 -12.14
CA VAL A 322 -15.47 -9.40 -11.28
C VAL A 322 -15.92 -10.76 -11.79
N HIS A 323 -15.50 -11.85 -11.14
CA HIS A 323 -16.27 -13.08 -11.25
C HIS A 323 -17.54 -12.85 -10.45
N PRO A 324 -18.74 -12.86 -11.06
CA PRO A 324 -19.94 -13.13 -10.29
C PRO A 324 -19.74 -14.54 -9.73
N CYS A 325 -19.50 -14.65 -8.42
CA CYS A 325 -19.73 -15.92 -7.75
C CYS A 325 -21.19 -16.28 -8.02
N SER A 326 -21.38 -17.26 -8.90
CA SER A 326 -22.67 -17.85 -9.19
C SER A 326 -23.21 -18.43 -7.89
N ILE A 327 -24.50 -18.15 -7.64
CA ILE A 327 -25.30 -18.53 -6.47
C ILE A 327 -25.13 -20.01 -6.12
#